data_AF-A0A369S5T4-F1
#
_entry.id   AF-A0A369S5T4-F1
#
_cell.length_a   1.000
_cell.length_b   1.000
_cell.length_c   1.000
_cell.angle_alpha   90.00
_cell.angle_beta   90.00
_cell.angle_gamma   90.00
#
_symmetry.space_group_name_H-M   'P 1'
#
loop_
_entity.id
_entity.type
_entity.pdbx_description
1 polymer ?
#
loop_
_entity_poly.entity_id
_entity_poly.type
_entity_poly.pdbx_seq_one_letter_code
_entity_poly.pdbx_strand_id
1 'polypeptide(L)'
;MVSFSVINSLLSRRAVKYSSSIVLRRPYWLSSKLYYSIQVENRVQDKLVSVKWDDGKVTDYPHVYLRDNCRCPSCFDPQAQQRIISNPIYHNYTDAIVKTACMNENKDKLHLEWINDGEHTSSVFELDWLKAHRFTGDDKKDVHPIKRQLWGSEIQHDIPQFD
;
A
#
# COMPACT_ATOMS: atom_id res chain seq x y z
N MET A 1 -29.31 -49.68 66.71
CA MET A 1 -28.26 -49.77 65.68
C MET A 1 -28.43 -48.56 64.75
N VAL A 2 -27.45 -47.65 64.80
CA VAL A 2 -26.98 -46.70 63.76
C VAL A 2 -28.06 -45.93 62.97
N SER A 3 -28.21 -44.61 63.23
CA SER A 3 -27.70 -43.51 62.38
C SER A 3 -28.64 -43.13 61.23
N PHE A 4 -28.78 -41.90 60.72
CA PHE A 4 -28.14 -40.59 60.90
C PHE A 4 -29.21 -39.52 60.56
N SER A 5 -28.97 -38.28 61.00
CA SER A 5 -29.69 -37.03 60.64
C SER A 5 -29.81 -36.80 59.11
N VAL A 6 -30.62 -35.87 58.58
CA VAL A 6 -30.23 -34.46 58.37
C VAL A 6 -31.45 -33.57 58.04
N ILE A 7 -31.69 -32.60 58.93
CA ILE A 7 -32.02 -31.17 58.74
C ILE A 7 -32.39 -30.69 57.31
N ASN A 8 -33.63 -30.23 57.14
CA ASN A 8 -34.00 -29.25 56.11
C ASN A 8 -33.39 -27.89 56.46
N SER A 9 -32.48 -27.38 55.64
CA SER A 9 -32.02 -25.99 55.73
C SER A 9 -31.99 -25.31 54.37
N LEU A 10 -32.46 -24.06 54.41
CA LEU A 10 -32.59 -23.08 53.34
C LEU A 10 -31.27 -22.87 52.59
N LEU A 11 -31.26 -23.03 51.26
CA LEU A 11 -30.26 -22.38 50.43
C LEU A 11 -30.85 -21.90 49.10
N SER A 12 -31.12 -20.59 49.09
CA SER A 12 -30.59 -19.63 48.12
C SER A 12 -30.45 -20.07 46.65
N ARG A 13 -31.23 -19.38 45.81
CA ARG A 13 -31.11 -19.35 44.35
C ARG A 13 -29.66 -19.09 43.92
N ARG A 14 -29.05 -20.05 43.23
CA ARG A 14 -27.92 -19.77 42.32
C ARG A 14 -28.22 -20.35 40.95
N ALA A 15 -28.65 -19.47 40.05
CA ALA A 15 -28.62 -19.73 38.62
C ALA A 15 -27.15 -19.79 38.18
N VAL A 16 -26.75 -20.93 37.63
CA VAL A 16 -25.47 -21.11 36.96
C VAL A 16 -25.50 -20.27 35.68
N LYS A 17 -24.72 -19.18 35.65
CA LYS A 17 -24.51 -18.42 34.41
C LYS A 17 -23.57 -19.22 33.52
N TYR A 18 -24.11 -19.85 32.48
CA TYR A 18 -23.32 -20.26 31.33
C TYR A 18 -22.75 -18.98 30.69
N SER A 19 -21.44 -18.76 30.84
CA SER A 19 -20.71 -17.73 30.10
C SER A 19 -20.49 -18.26 28.69
N SER A 20 -21.45 -17.99 27.79
CA SER A 20 -21.16 -18.03 26.37
C SER A 20 -20.30 -16.81 26.05
N SER A 21 -18.99 -17.00 26.01
CA SER A 21 -18.10 -16.07 25.32
C SER A 21 -18.44 -16.12 23.83
N ILE A 22 -19.47 -15.38 23.44
CA ILE A 22 -19.69 -14.98 22.06
C ILE A 22 -18.51 -14.07 21.73
N VAL A 23 -17.49 -14.65 21.11
CA VAL A 23 -16.53 -13.90 20.32
C VAL A 23 -17.35 -13.28 19.21
N LEU A 24 -17.79 -12.04 19.42
CA LEU A 24 -18.34 -11.18 18.38
C LEU A 24 -17.20 -10.98 17.37
N ARG A 25 -17.14 -11.86 16.37
CA ARG A 25 -16.36 -11.64 15.15
C ARG A 25 -16.90 -10.36 14.56
N ARG A 26 -16.15 -9.26 14.71
CA ARG A 26 -16.46 -7.97 14.12
C ARG A 26 -16.71 -8.19 12.62
N PRO A 27 -17.91 -7.92 12.10
CA PRO A 27 -18.13 -7.95 10.67
C PRO A 27 -17.27 -6.88 10.01
N TYR A 28 -16.53 -7.26 8.97
CA TYR A 28 -15.57 -6.43 8.23
C TYR A 28 -16.27 -5.43 7.30
N TRP A 29 -17.30 -4.73 7.76
CA TRP A 29 -18.01 -3.78 6.90
C TRP A 29 -18.42 -2.58 7.73
N LEU A 30 -18.00 -1.40 7.27
CA LEU A 30 -18.16 -0.07 7.89
C LEU A 30 -17.12 0.28 8.97
N SER A 31 -15.83 0.15 8.63
CA SER A 31 -14.94 1.24 9.04
C SER A 31 -15.29 2.41 8.14
N SER A 32 -16.11 3.33 8.66
CA SER A 32 -16.17 4.69 8.17
C SER A 32 -14.75 5.22 8.18
N LYS A 33 -14.03 5.03 7.07
CA LYS A 33 -12.80 5.75 6.77
C LYS A 33 -13.15 7.21 7.02
N LEU A 34 -12.68 7.76 8.12
CA LEU A 34 -12.49 9.19 8.26
C LEU A 34 -11.43 9.53 7.20
N TYR A 35 -11.90 9.69 5.96
CA TYR A 35 -11.07 10.03 4.83
C TYR A 35 -10.55 11.43 5.11
N TYR A 36 -9.29 11.54 5.51
CA TYR A 36 -8.50 12.60 4.92
C TYR A 36 -8.64 12.42 3.41
N SER A 37 -9.25 13.39 2.74
CA SER A 37 -9.30 13.38 1.29
C SER A 37 -7.87 13.37 0.78
N ILE A 38 -7.57 12.46 -0.14
CA ILE A 38 -6.32 12.57 -0.90
C ILE A 38 -6.33 13.95 -1.56
N GLN A 39 -5.22 14.66 -1.46
CA GLN A 39 -5.05 15.98 -2.07
C GLN A 39 -3.87 15.93 -3.01
N VAL A 40 -3.99 16.62 -4.14
CA VAL A 40 -2.96 16.70 -5.15
C VAL A 40 -2.68 18.17 -5.42
N GLU A 41 -1.41 18.52 -5.42
CA GLU A 41 -0.92 19.85 -5.75
C GLU A 41 0.17 19.72 -6.82
N ASN A 42 0.05 20.50 -7.90
CA ASN A 42 1.09 20.59 -8.92
C ASN A 42 1.99 21.80 -8.63
N ARG A 43 3.21 21.54 -8.15
CA ARG A 43 4.25 22.55 -7.90
C ARG A 43 5.14 22.69 -9.13
N VAL A 44 4.66 23.47 -10.10
CA VAL A 44 5.30 23.64 -11.42
C VAL A 44 6.73 24.17 -11.32
N GLN A 45 7.00 25.14 -10.44
CA GLN A 45 8.33 25.76 -10.29
C GLN A 45 9.38 24.75 -9.81
N ASP A 46 8.98 23.83 -8.93
CA ASP A 46 9.85 22.80 -8.37
C ASP A 46 9.90 21.53 -9.24
N LYS A 47 9.09 21.49 -10.32
CA LYS A 47 8.84 20.30 -11.14
C LYS A 47 8.40 19.09 -10.30
N LEU A 48 7.48 19.32 -9.36
CA LEU A 48 6.94 18.29 -8.46
C LEU A 48 5.41 18.20 -8.56
N VAL A 49 4.86 17.00 -8.39
CA VAL A 49 3.47 16.79 -8.01
C VAL A 49 3.44 16.23 -6.58
N SER A 50 2.89 16.99 -5.66
CA SER A 50 2.76 16.63 -4.25
C SER A 50 1.42 15.93 -4.02
N VAL A 51 1.46 14.72 -3.47
CA VAL A 51 0.26 13.94 -3.11
C VAL A 51 0.22 13.77 -1.61
N LYS A 52 -0.83 14.30 -0.97
CA LYS A 52 -1.13 14.08 0.44
C LYS A 52 -2.09 12.89 0.57
N TRP A 53 -1.65 11.87 1.28
CA TRP A 53 -2.36 10.60 1.40
C TRP A 53 -3.35 10.59 2.58
N ASP A 54 -4.22 9.59 2.59
CA ASP A 54 -5.15 9.30 3.67
C ASP A 54 -4.47 8.90 4.99
N ASP A 55 -3.23 8.38 4.91
CA ASP A 55 -2.36 8.10 6.07
C ASP A 55 -1.65 9.35 6.63
N GLY A 56 -1.96 10.53 6.08
CA GLY A 56 -1.39 11.82 6.49
C GLY A 56 0.02 12.09 5.96
N LYS A 57 0.66 11.13 5.31
CA LYS A 57 1.98 11.33 4.68
C LYS A 57 1.82 12.15 3.41
N VAL A 58 2.89 12.86 3.04
CA VAL A 58 3.01 13.55 1.76
C VAL A 58 4.09 12.85 0.95
N THR A 59 3.89 12.70 -0.35
CA THR A 59 4.91 12.24 -1.28
C THR A 59 5.03 13.22 -2.42
N ASP A 60 6.25 13.68 -2.65
CA ASP A 60 6.60 14.55 -3.77
C ASP A 60 7.12 13.69 -4.92
N TYR A 61 6.43 13.74 -6.06
CA TYR A 61 6.81 13.04 -7.27
C TYR A 61 7.43 14.01 -8.28
N PRO A 62 8.71 13.84 -8.65
CA PRO A 62 9.30 14.59 -9.74
C PRO A 62 8.54 14.41 -11.05
N HIS A 63 8.35 15.49 -11.81
CA HIS A 63 7.71 15.46 -13.12
C HIS A 63 8.41 14.48 -14.05
N VAL A 64 9.75 14.50 -14.07
CA VAL A 64 10.54 13.54 -14.86
C VAL A 64 10.29 12.09 -14.45
N TYR A 65 10.16 11.80 -13.15
CA TYR A 65 9.88 10.45 -12.66
C TYR A 65 8.50 9.96 -13.13
N LEU A 66 7.48 10.82 -13.02
CA LEU A 66 6.14 10.51 -13.50
C LEU A 66 6.17 10.26 -15.02
N ARG A 67 6.87 11.09 -15.78
CA ARG A 67 6.96 10.92 -17.24
C ARG A 67 7.70 9.65 -17.65
N ASP A 68 8.78 9.32 -16.95
CA ASP A 68 9.62 8.15 -17.17
C ASP A 68 8.89 6.83 -16.83
N ASN A 69 7.87 6.90 -15.99
CA ASN A 69 7.03 5.77 -15.55
C ASN A 69 5.63 5.77 -16.18
N CYS A 70 5.39 6.57 -17.22
CA CYS A 70 4.11 6.58 -17.91
C CYS A 70 3.77 5.18 -18.45
N ARG A 71 2.51 4.74 -18.24
CA ARG A 71 2.00 3.44 -18.67
C ARG A 71 1.03 3.48 -19.85
N CYS A 72 1.01 4.56 -20.62
CA CYS A 72 0.21 4.60 -21.85
C CYS A 72 0.79 3.63 -22.90
N PRO A 73 0.01 3.23 -23.92
CA PRO A 73 0.47 2.28 -24.94
C PRO A 73 1.71 2.72 -25.74
N SER A 74 2.01 4.02 -25.82
CA SER A 74 3.22 4.52 -26.49
C SER A 74 4.47 4.48 -25.61
N CYS A 75 4.30 4.39 -24.28
CA CYS A 75 5.41 4.42 -23.33
C CYS A 75 5.69 3.05 -22.69
N PHE A 76 4.72 2.14 -22.66
CA PHE A 76 4.82 0.87 -21.95
C PHE A 76 4.13 -0.26 -22.72
N ASP A 77 4.83 -1.39 -22.84
CA ASP A 77 4.30 -2.63 -23.37
C ASP A 77 3.71 -3.46 -22.21
N PRO A 78 2.38 -3.64 -22.13
CA PRO A 78 1.74 -4.41 -21.07
C PRO A 78 1.95 -5.93 -21.19
N GLN A 79 2.29 -6.45 -22.36
CA GLN A 79 2.57 -7.88 -22.53
C GLN A 79 3.98 -8.21 -22.04
N ALA A 80 4.97 -7.39 -22.43
CA ALA A 80 6.35 -7.57 -21.99
C ALA A 80 6.60 -7.05 -20.57
N GLN A 81 5.70 -6.22 -20.02
CA GLN A 81 5.90 -5.47 -18.78
C GLN A 81 7.16 -4.59 -18.84
N GLN A 82 7.40 -3.95 -19.98
CA GLN A 82 8.61 -3.18 -20.25
C GLN A 82 8.29 -1.78 -20.74
N ARG A 83 9.21 -0.84 -20.45
CA ARG A 83 9.15 0.50 -21.00
C ARG A 83 9.61 0.49 -22.45
N ILE A 84 8.87 1.18 -23.30
CA ILE A 84 9.22 1.42 -24.71
C ILE A 84 10.20 2.60 -24.80
N ILE A 85 9.97 3.64 -24.00
CA ILE A 85 10.90 4.76 -23.83
C ILE A 85 12.12 4.30 -23.00
N SER A 86 13.31 4.66 -23.46
CA SER A 86 14.57 4.17 -22.86
C SER A 86 15.46 5.26 -22.27
N ASN A 87 15.42 6.46 -22.83
CA ASN A 87 16.34 7.53 -22.46
C ASN A 87 15.64 8.90 -22.51
N PRO A 88 15.67 9.67 -21.40
CA PRO A 88 15.01 10.97 -21.29
C PRO A 88 15.61 12.07 -22.18
N ILE A 89 16.86 11.92 -22.62
CA ILE A 89 17.52 12.84 -23.56
C ILE A 89 17.06 12.53 -24.99
N TYR A 90 17.16 11.27 -25.42
CA TYR A 90 16.78 10.88 -26.79
C TYR A 90 15.29 11.05 -27.08
N HIS A 91 14.45 10.82 -26.08
CA HIS A 91 12.99 11.01 -26.20
C HIS A 91 12.53 12.38 -25.68
N ASN A 92 13.47 13.30 -25.43
CA ASN A 92 13.23 14.71 -25.14
C ASN A 92 12.24 15.00 -23.99
N TYR A 93 12.31 14.25 -22.89
CA TYR A 93 11.45 14.42 -21.72
C TYR A 93 12.20 14.71 -20.41
N THR A 94 13.51 14.96 -20.48
CA THR A 94 14.35 15.31 -19.30
C THR A 94 13.77 16.50 -18.54
N ASP A 95 13.25 17.48 -19.26
CA ASP A 95 12.66 18.70 -18.71
C ASP A 95 11.13 18.70 -18.72
N ALA A 96 10.48 17.53 -18.79
CA ALA A 96 9.03 17.44 -18.82
C ALA A 96 8.37 18.21 -17.66
N ILE A 97 7.33 18.98 -18.00
CA ILE A 97 6.57 19.80 -17.04
C ILE A 97 5.11 19.38 -17.10
N VAL A 98 4.54 19.05 -15.94
CA VAL A 98 3.11 18.84 -15.79
C VAL A 98 2.41 20.20 -15.80
N LYS A 99 1.46 20.37 -16.73
CA LYS A 99 0.55 21.51 -16.81
C LYS A 99 -0.51 21.43 -15.72
N THR A 100 -1.20 20.30 -15.67
CA THR A 100 -2.37 20.08 -14.82
C THR A 100 -2.24 18.71 -14.16
N ALA A 101 -2.52 18.64 -12.87
CA ALA A 101 -2.61 17.38 -12.13
C ALA A 101 -3.97 17.33 -11.42
N CYS A 102 -4.82 16.40 -11.81
CA CYS A 102 -6.17 16.26 -11.29
C CYS A 102 -6.45 14.82 -10.92
N MET A 103 -7.16 14.60 -9.82
CA MET A 103 -7.75 13.29 -9.56
C MET A 103 -9.05 13.14 -10.34
N ASN A 104 -9.42 11.91 -10.64
CA ASN A 104 -10.76 11.62 -11.14
C ASN A 104 -11.82 11.69 -10.03
N GLU A 105 -13.10 11.59 -10.43
CA GLU A 105 -14.25 11.68 -9.51
C GLU A 105 -14.20 10.65 -8.38
N ASN A 106 -13.73 9.44 -8.68
CA ASN A 106 -13.63 8.33 -7.73
C ASN A 106 -12.42 8.45 -6.79
N LYS A 107 -11.48 9.37 -7.06
CA LYS A 107 -10.22 9.55 -6.33
C LYS A 107 -9.40 8.27 -6.22
N ASP A 108 -9.35 7.50 -7.31
CA ASP A 108 -8.50 6.31 -7.46
C ASP A 108 -7.41 6.50 -8.53
N LYS A 109 -7.55 7.50 -9.41
CA LYS A 109 -6.58 7.80 -10.48
C LYS A 109 -6.14 9.25 -10.48
N LEU A 110 -4.85 9.45 -10.76
CA LEU A 110 -4.22 10.73 -11.01
C LEU A 110 -4.04 10.92 -12.52
N HIS A 111 -4.69 11.95 -13.06
CA HIS A 111 -4.56 12.42 -14.44
C HIS A 111 -3.56 13.57 -14.50
N LEU A 112 -2.59 13.46 -15.41
CA LEU A 112 -1.59 14.48 -15.67
C LEU A 112 -1.67 14.92 -17.13
N GLU A 113 -1.56 16.22 -17.35
CA GLU A 113 -1.38 16.83 -18.67
C GLU A 113 0.02 17.41 -18.77
N TRP A 114 0.71 17.21 -19.89
CA TRP A 114 2.09 17.66 -20.09
C TRP A 114 2.17 18.92 -20.94
N ILE A 115 3.14 19.79 -20.65
CA ILE A 115 3.47 20.95 -21.49
C ILE A 115 4.51 20.52 -22.53
N ASN A 116 4.21 20.74 -23.81
CA ASN A 116 5.15 20.62 -24.93
C ASN A 116 5.89 19.26 -25.04
N ASP A 117 5.28 18.17 -24.58
CA ASP A 117 5.88 16.82 -24.61
C ASP A 117 5.59 16.05 -25.92
N GLY A 118 5.75 16.76 -27.04
CA GLY A 118 5.50 16.22 -28.38
C GLY A 118 4.07 15.70 -28.57
N GLU A 119 3.96 14.47 -29.08
CA GLU A 119 2.66 13.77 -29.29
C GLU A 119 2.09 13.18 -27.99
N HIS A 120 2.89 13.12 -26.91
CA HIS A 120 2.48 12.57 -25.63
C HIS A 120 1.84 13.66 -24.76
N THR A 121 0.51 13.73 -24.78
CA THR A 121 -0.21 14.86 -24.15
C THR A 121 -0.61 14.62 -22.69
N SER A 122 -0.78 13.36 -22.29
CA SER A 122 -1.34 13.02 -20.97
C SER A 122 -0.84 11.70 -20.41
N SER A 123 -1.00 11.53 -19.10
CA SER A 123 -0.67 10.29 -18.40
C SER A 123 -1.67 10.03 -17.29
N VAL A 124 -1.94 8.76 -17.03
CA VAL A 124 -2.88 8.32 -15.99
C VAL A 124 -2.18 7.32 -15.09
N PHE A 125 -2.27 7.55 -13.79
CA PHE A 125 -1.68 6.70 -12.77
C PHE A 125 -2.74 6.24 -11.77
N GLU A 126 -2.76 4.95 -11.49
CA GLU A 126 -3.52 4.42 -10.34
C GLU A 126 -2.86 4.91 -9.04
N LEU A 127 -3.65 5.43 -8.11
CA LEU A 127 -3.14 5.97 -6.84
C LEU A 127 -2.51 4.88 -5.96
N ASP A 128 -3.04 3.65 -6.02
CA ASP A 128 -2.44 2.50 -5.32
C ASP A 128 -1.04 2.20 -5.85
N TRP A 129 -0.84 2.31 -7.16
CA TRP A 129 0.48 2.14 -7.78
C TRP A 129 1.45 3.23 -7.31
N LEU A 130 1.02 4.50 -7.35
CA LEU A 130 1.83 5.62 -6.84
C LEU A 130 2.18 5.41 -5.37
N LYS A 131 1.19 5.11 -4.52
CA LYS A 131 1.40 4.87 -3.09
C LYS A 131 2.36 3.71 -2.82
N ALA A 132 2.33 2.65 -3.62
CA ALA A 132 3.26 1.53 -3.51
C ALA A 132 4.71 1.92 -3.91
N HIS A 133 4.85 2.81 -4.91
CA HIS A 133 6.12 3.30 -5.46
C HIS A 133 6.54 4.68 -4.92
N ARG A 134 5.96 5.10 -3.79
CA ARG A 134 6.34 6.35 -3.12
C ARG A 134 7.77 6.27 -2.61
N PHE A 135 8.51 7.37 -2.70
CA PHE A 135 9.82 7.49 -2.06
C PHE A 135 9.64 7.41 -0.55
N THR A 136 10.03 6.28 0.05
CA THR A 136 10.03 6.12 1.51
C THR A 136 11.46 6.33 1.99
N GLY A 137 11.70 7.32 2.86
CA GLY A 137 13.04 7.52 3.44
C GLY A 137 13.59 6.33 4.23
N ASP A 138 12.73 5.36 4.56
CA ASP A 138 13.09 4.06 5.12
C ASP A 138 13.33 3.04 3.98
N ASP A 139 14.38 3.24 3.19
CA ASP A 139 14.79 2.40 2.05
C ASP A 139 15.34 1.02 2.47
N LYS A 140 14.56 0.28 3.26
CA LYS A 140 14.70 -1.16 3.44
C LYS A 140 13.35 -1.84 3.30
N LYS A 141 12.63 -1.55 2.21
CA LYS A 141 11.78 -2.60 1.65
C LYS A 141 12.75 -3.61 1.07
N ASP A 142 13.10 -4.65 1.85
CA ASP A 142 13.80 -5.80 1.30
C ASP A 142 12.91 -6.37 0.18
N VAL A 143 13.21 -6.00 -1.07
CA VAL A 143 12.46 -6.44 -2.27
C VAL A 143 12.41 -7.97 -2.34
N HIS A 144 13.42 -8.60 -1.74
CA HIS A 144 13.40 -9.98 -1.31
C HIS A 144 13.87 -10.02 0.14
N PRO A 145 12.97 -10.21 1.13
CA PRO A 145 13.39 -10.42 2.51
C PRO A 145 14.13 -11.75 2.57
N ILE A 146 15.44 -11.70 2.36
CA ILE A 146 16.30 -12.87 2.51
C ILE A 146 16.38 -13.10 4.01
N LYS A 147 15.62 -14.07 4.52
CA LYS A 147 15.83 -14.60 5.86
C LYS A 147 17.17 -15.35 5.86
N ARG A 148 18.25 -14.62 6.09
CA ARG A 148 19.59 -15.19 6.19
C ARG A 148 19.70 -15.93 7.51
N GLN A 149 19.84 -17.25 7.45
CA GLN A 149 20.24 -18.05 8.59
C GLN A 149 21.75 -18.26 8.51
N LEU A 150 22.48 -17.63 9.43
CA LEU A 150 23.91 -17.88 9.58
C LEU A 150 24.10 -19.24 10.23
N TRP A 151 25.22 -19.87 9.92
CA TRP A 151 25.58 -21.17 10.46
C TRP A 151 27.09 -21.29 10.64
N GLY A 152 27.48 -22.00 11.69
CA GLY A 152 28.82 -22.49 11.97
C GLY A 152 28.85 -24.01 11.99
N SER A 153 29.73 -24.59 12.82
CA SER A 153 29.88 -26.04 12.94
C SER A 153 28.61 -26.77 13.41
N GLU A 154 27.67 -26.08 14.05
CA GLU A 154 26.41 -26.63 14.53
C GLU A 154 25.52 -27.20 13.40
N ILE A 155 25.70 -26.76 12.15
CA ILE A 155 24.93 -27.26 11.01
C ILE A 155 25.24 -28.71 10.62
N GLN A 156 26.36 -29.26 11.09
CA GLN A 156 26.81 -30.61 10.70
C GLN A 156 25.77 -31.70 11.01
N HIS A 157 24.89 -31.47 11.99
CA HIS A 157 23.83 -32.40 12.39
C HIS A 157 22.45 -32.04 11.80
N ASP A 158 22.34 -30.93 11.08
CA ASP A 158 21.07 -30.37 10.56
C ASP A 158 21.28 -29.78 9.15
N ILE A 159 21.96 -30.55 8.29
CA ILE A 159 22.18 -30.18 6.88
C ILE A 159 20.83 -30.35 6.15
N PRO A 160 20.27 -29.29 5.52
CA PRO A 160 19.02 -29.41 4.78
C PRO A 160 19.15 -30.43 3.64
N GLN A 161 18.27 -31.42 3.62
CA GLN A 161 18.18 -32.44 2.59
C GLN A 161 16.81 -32.38 1.92
N PHE A 162 16.78 -32.62 0.62
CA PHE A 162 15.57 -32.73 -0.19
C PHE A 162 15.59 -34.08 -0.92
N ASP A 163 14.41 -34.60 -1.22
CA ASP A 163 14.20 -35.88 -1.90
C ASP A 163 14.56 -35.87 -3.39
#